data_AF-A0A957T308-F1
#
_entry.id   AF-A0A957T308-F1
#
_cell.length_a   1.000
_cell.length_b   1.000
_cell.length_c   1.000
_cell.angle_alpha   90.00
_cell.angle_beta   90.00
_cell.angle_gamma   90.00
#
_symmetry.space_group_name_H-M   'P 1'
#
loop_
_entity.id
_entity.type
_entity.pdbx_description
1 polymer ?
#
loop_
_entity_poly.entity_id
_entity_poly.type
_entity_poly.pdbx_seq_one_letter_code
_entity_poly.pdbx_strand_id
1 'polypeptide(L)'
;DETITDQGDMLLVPAVEITIPYDEDNRTRSLPIQDGVNAGAIDASTPITTWVDGDLLDEYGISVNGPDPENGNLYVTVPVVQVEDEVGGAPVAFGARIPYIMNAAAGGWGAEHQIRLLWMVTGLIDSCEADESLNESEAEAYCSDYANWTSQRAIIQAYHDDFLIAGLTVTEDHGASAAVFGQPSSGNAYEANLWHLAEVLQDTFLLAQTVGGARFGVGDIDGHLSSWGVGAVVTSELLDLASRLELSKALNGDEMKEILNTLRPSPASGETANLLLVSESSGRSIALGAADVTVANQAIQVDLSGAGLNTMGMLRMTQYQNTTTSSCSGWCDMALADFMDELETALRKAISANNLISANLATSSDDADQIVDGAILLSRNYYLALTGMVGNFLALDGADLGTEALNDGAHHKDNNKQPVLDLVARLVSSIRQYYSLLSLSNMDIATADPAINAVGNSTWATLSEDPGAVLETLGGAENGSENSSQSAAFVEMAHYIDMWHESNAEFAESSSLIMLVEFERGEVEAVKWANRAAVGAKAAFKIWENFFAYRTLGTYGTEAAQEYLRSVEELGHLIVITGYVAELIAIGITTVMTILDNDIPVDSPAFNQVIVDAIAEVVVLTIRVALIL
;
A
#
# COMPACT_ATOMS: atom_id res chain seq x y z
N ASP A 1 -3.16 -27.89 -2.21
CA ASP A 1 -3.36 -29.34 -2.34
C ASP A 1 -2.30 -30.16 -1.63
N GLU A 2 -2.40 -30.25 -0.31
CA GLU A 2 -1.89 -31.41 0.43
C GLU A 2 -3.00 -32.46 0.43
N THR A 3 -2.71 -33.63 -0.10
CA THR A 3 -3.61 -34.79 -0.06
C THR A 3 -3.72 -35.26 1.39
N ILE A 4 -4.77 -34.82 2.08
CA ILE A 4 -5.18 -35.30 3.41
C ILE A 4 -5.64 -36.75 3.23
N THR A 5 -4.82 -37.70 3.67
CA THR A 5 -5.12 -39.15 3.56
C THR A 5 -5.86 -39.65 4.81
N ASP A 6 -7.13 -40.02 4.62
CA ASP A 6 -7.80 -41.20 5.20
C ASP A 6 -8.00 -41.37 6.73
N GLN A 7 -8.05 -40.32 7.56
CA GLN A 7 -8.53 -40.48 8.95
C GLN A 7 -9.42 -39.34 9.45
N GLY A 8 -10.72 -39.36 9.09
CA GLY A 8 -11.80 -38.73 9.86
C GLY A 8 -11.47 -37.34 10.43
N ASP A 9 -10.99 -36.43 9.58
CA ASP A 9 -10.47 -35.15 10.02
C ASP A 9 -11.62 -34.20 10.30
N MET A 10 -12.06 -34.18 11.57
CA MET A 10 -12.89 -33.11 12.08
C MET A 10 -12.03 -31.85 12.24
N LEU A 11 -12.46 -30.75 11.63
CA LEU A 11 -11.83 -29.45 11.73
C LEU A 11 -12.74 -28.50 12.49
N LEU A 12 -12.22 -27.90 13.55
CA LEU A 12 -12.87 -26.78 14.23
C LEU A 12 -12.56 -25.49 13.46
N VAL A 13 -13.61 -24.86 12.92
CA VAL A 13 -13.52 -23.64 12.11
C VAL A 13 -14.24 -22.51 12.85
N PRO A 14 -13.54 -21.46 13.28
CA PRO A 14 -14.20 -20.26 13.78
C PRO A 14 -14.83 -19.46 12.62
N ALA A 15 -15.95 -18.82 12.90
CA ALA A 15 -16.64 -17.87 12.02
C ALA A 15 -17.41 -16.85 12.85
N VAL A 16 -17.79 -15.74 12.23
CA VAL A 16 -18.78 -14.82 12.78
C VAL A 16 -20.10 -15.08 12.10
N GLU A 17 -21.17 -15.25 12.88
CA GLU A 17 -22.52 -15.26 12.31
C GLU A 17 -23.21 -13.93 12.58
N ILE A 18 -23.80 -13.36 11.53
CA ILE A 18 -24.55 -12.11 11.57
C ILE A 18 -26.01 -12.42 11.24
N THR A 19 -26.90 -12.18 12.19
CA THR A 19 -28.34 -12.16 11.94
C THR A 19 -28.73 -10.79 11.43
N ILE A 20 -29.28 -10.74 10.21
CA ILE A 20 -29.74 -9.50 9.58
C ILE A 20 -31.27 -9.53 9.47
N PRO A 21 -31.99 -8.71 10.27
CA PRO A 21 -33.44 -8.69 10.23
C PRO A 21 -33.99 -8.13 8.91
N TYR A 22 -35.15 -8.62 8.49
CA TYR A 22 -35.85 -7.99 7.37
C TYR A 22 -36.38 -6.61 7.77
N ASP A 23 -36.16 -5.63 6.89
CA ASP A 23 -36.66 -4.26 7.00
C ASP A 23 -37.31 -3.88 5.65
N GLU A 24 -38.51 -3.31 5.68
CA GLU A 24 -39.20 -2.89 4.46
C GLU A 24 -38.51 -1.68 3.81
N ASP A 25 -37.84 -0.85 4.60
CA ASP A 25 -37.05 0.28 4.10
C ASP A 25 -35.70 -0.19 3.55
N ASN A 26 -35.20 -1.35 3.99
CA ASN A 26 -33.99 -2.01 3.48
C ASN A 26 -34.20 -3.49 3.09
N ARG A 27 -34.98 -3.72 2.03
CA ARG A 27 -35.38 -5.08 1.58
C ARG A 27 -34.21 -6.01 1.23
N THR A 28 -33.11 -5.44 0.75
CA THR A 28 -31.87 -6.17 0.40
C THR A 28 -31.03 -6.51 1.62
N ARG A 29 -31.37 -5.97 2.80
CA ARG A 29 -30.60 -6.17 4.04
C ARG A 29 -29.14 -5.76 3.87
N SER A 30 -28.94 -4.77 2.99
CA SER A 30 -27.64 -4.26 2.52
C SER A 30 -26.68 -5.31 1.98
N LEU A 31 -27.14 -6.52 1.65
CA LEU A 31 -26.29 -7.52 1.01
C LEU A 31 -26.16 -7.24 -0.49
N PRO A 32 -25.05 -7.68 -1.11
CA PRO A 32 -24.91 -7.68 -2.57
C PRO A 32 -26.09 -8.35 -3.29
N ILE A 33 -26.55 -7.73 -4.38
CA ILE A 33 -27.67 -8.24 -5.17
C ILE A 33 -27.23 -8.54 -6.60
N GLN A 34 -27.80 -9.59 -7.19
CA GLN A 34 -27.52 -9.99 -8.57
C GLN A 34 -27.89 -8.87 -9.56
N ASP A 35 -27.12 -8.79 -10.64
CA ASP A 35 -27.37 -7.84 -11.72
C ASP A 35 -28.80 -7.95 -12.28
N GLY A 36 -29.44 -6.79 -12.45
CA GLY A 36 -30.79 -6.68 -13.01
C GLY A 36 -31.92 -7.01 -12.03
N VAL A 37 -31.62 -7.41 -10.79
CA VAL A 37 -32.63 -7.61 -9.75
C VAL A 37 -33.16 -6.28 -9.23
N ASN A 38 -34.49 -6.12 -9.23
CA ASN A 38 -35.13 -4.95 -8.64
C ASN A 38 -35.20 -5.09 -7.12
N ALA A 39 -34.36 -4.33 -6.39
CA ALA A 39 -34.36 -4.29 -4.93
C ALA A 39 -35.75 -4.05 -4.30
N GLY A 40 -36.61 -3.27 -4.96
CA GLY A 40 -37.98 -2.99 -4.48
C GLY A 40 -38.95 -4.17 -4.61
N ALA A 41 -38.61 -5.22 -5.36
CA ALA A 41 -39.42 -6.43 -5.49
C ALA A 41 -39.08 -7.51 -4.45
N ILE A 42 -37.98 -7.34 -3.70
CA ILE A 42 -37.58 -8.27 -2.65
C ILE A 42 -38.47 -8.06 -1.43
N ASP A 43 -38.88 -9.17 -0.80
CA ASP A 43 -39.62 -9.19 0.45
C ASP A 43 -39.04 -10.21 1.45
N ALA A 44 -39.66 -10.32 2.63
CA ALA A 44 -39.25 -11.22 3.70
C ALA A 44 -39.23 -12.70 3.28
N SER A 45 -39.98 -13.10 2.26
CA SER A 45 -40.14 -14.48 1.80
C SER A 45 -39.38 -14.81 0.52
N THR A 46 -38.77 -13.80 -0.12
CA THR A 46 -38.08 -13.96 -1.40
C THR A 46 -36.84 -14.86 -1.22
N PRO A 47 -36.72 -16.01 -1.92
CA PRO A 47 -35.60 -16.92 -1.76
C PRO A 47 -34.26 -16.25 -2.06
N ILE A 48 -33.25 -16.44 -1.21
CA ILE A 48 -31.94 -15.78 -1.36
C ILE A 48 -31.26 -16.05 -2.70
N THR A 49 -31.45 -17.24 -3.29
CA THR A 49 -30.83 -17.64 -4.56
C THR A 49 -31.33 -16.83 -5.77
N THR A 50 -32.45 -16.09 -5.64
CA THR A 50 -33.00 -15.30 -6.73
C THR A 50 -32.55 -13.85 -6.73
N TRP A 51 -31.85 -13.40 -5.67
CA TRP A 51 -31.52 -11.99 -5.53
C TRP A 51 -30.16 -11.71 -4.89
N VAL A 52 -29.63 -12.56 -4.00
CA VAL A 52 -28.31 -12.37 -3.41
C VAL A 52 -27.24 -12.69 -4.47
N ASP A 53 -26.26 -11.80 -4.61
CA ASP A 53 -25.07 -12.08 -5.41
C ASP A 53 -24.14 -13.03 -4.65
N GLY A 54 -24.32 -14.33 -4.92
CA GLY A 54 -23.52 -15.38 -4.32
C GLY A 54 -22.07 -15.37 -4.81
N ASP A 55 -21.83 -15.03 -6.07
CA ASP A 55 -20.48 -15.03 -6.65
C ASP A 55 -19.60 -13.98 -5.94
N LEU A 56 -20.14 -12.78 -5.67
CA LEU A 56 -19.42 -11.77 -4.90
C LEU A 56 -19.16 -12.18 -3.45
N LEU A 57 -20.11 -12.82 -2.78
CA LEU A 57 -19.95 -13.26 -1.40
C LEU A 57 -18.99 -14.45 -1.26
N ASP A 58 -18.98 -15.34 -2.25
CA ASP A 58 -18.08 -16.50 -2.31
C ASP A 58 -16.61 -16.08 -2.40
N GLU A 59 -16.30 -14.93 -3.00
CA GLU A 59 -14.93 -14.35 -2.99
C GLU A 59 -14.44 -13.99 -1.59
N TYR A 60 -15.36 -13.71 -0.66
CA TYR A 60 -15.07 -13.50 0.75
C TYR A 60 -15.25 -14.78 1.59
N GLY A 61 -15.61 -15.90 0.95
CA GLY A 61 -15.99 -17.14 1.62
C GLY A 61 -17.24 -17.01 2.50
N ILE A 62 -18.11 -16.04 2.23
CA ILE A 62 -19.30 -15.75 3.01
C ILE A 62 -20.46 -16.59 2.50
N SER A 63 -21.16 -17.27 3.42
CA SER A 63 -22.40 -17.98 3.10
C SER A 63 -23.62 -17.27 3.72
N VAL A 64 -24.74 -17.26 2.99
CA VAL A 64 -26.00 -16.69 3.46
C VAL A 64 -27.05 -17.80 3.53
N ASN A 65 -27.77 -17.86 4.65
CA ASN A 65 -28.90 -18.77 4.85
C ASN A 65 -30.18 -17.98 5.14
N GLY A 66 -31.33 -18.51 4.71
CA GLY A 66 -32.65 -17.90 4.90
C GLY A 66 -33.38 -17.62 3.58
N PRO A 67 -34.42 -16.77 3.58
CA PRO A 67 -34.98 -16.12 4.76
C PRO A 67 -35.65 -17.10 5.73
N ASP A 68 -35.59 -16.81 7.02
CA ASP A 68 -36.40 -17.47 8.05
C ASP A 68 -37.91 -17.26 7.73
N PRO A 69 -38.70 -18.33 7.58
CA PRO A 69 -40.12 -18.23 7.22
C PRO A 69 -40.98 -17.41 8.21
N GLU A 70 -40.56 -17.28 9.46
CA GLU A 70 -41.36 -16.60 10.49
C GLU A 70 -41.18 -15.08 10.50
N ASN A 71 -39.96 -14.61 10.24
CA ASN A 71 -39.58 -13.20 10.46
C ASN A 71 -38.78 -12.59 9.29
N GLY A 72 -38.37 -13.39 8.30
CA GLY A 72 -37.57 -12.92 7.17
C GLY A 72 -36.09 -12.69 7.47
N ASN A 73 -35.58 -13.11 8.63
CA ASN A 73 -34.18 -12.92 8.99
C ASN A 73 -33.25 -13.69 8.05
N LEU A 74 -32.08 -13.11 7.78
CA LEU A 74 -30.96 -13.80 7.15
C LEU A 74 -29.91 -14.14 8.19
N TYR A 75 -29.25 -15.28 8.01
CA TYR A 75 -28.11 -15.71 8.80
C TYR A 75 -26.88 -15.76 7.90
N VAL A 76 -25.96 -14.81 8.10
CA VAL A 76 -24.75 -14.66 7.29
C VAL A 76 -23.57 -15.21 8.07
N THR A 77 -22.91 -16.24 7.54
CA THR A 77 -21.69 -16.80 8.15
C THR A 77 -20.48 -16.23 7.44
N VAL A 78 -19.66 -15.50 8.18
CA VAL A 78 -18.45 -14.80 7.72
C VAL A 78 -17.22 -15.54 8.26
N PRO A 79 -16.31 -16.01 7.41
CA PRO A 79 -15.09 -16.65 7.88
C PRO A 79 -14.22 -15.64 8.62
N VAL A 80 -13.49 -16.12 9.63
CA VAL A 80 -12.50 -15.30 10.32
C VAL A 80 -11.08 -15.68 9.90
N VAL A 81 -10.21 -14.68 9.87
CA VAL A 81 -8.77 -14.86 9.74
C VAL A 81 -8.10 -14.59 11.07
N GLN A 82 -7.03 -15.33 11.36
CA GLN A 82 -6.20 -15.08 12.54
C GLN A 82 -5.48 -13.75 12.36
N VAL A 83 -5.59 -12.87 13.36
CA VAL A 83 -4.81 -11.64 13.46
C VAL A 83 -3.63 -11.94 14.38
N GLU A 84 -2.42 -11.69 13.88
CA GLU A 84 -1.19 -11.90 14.60
C GLU A 84 -0.62 -10.57 15.11
N ASP A 85 0.03 -10.61 16.26
CA ASP A 85 0.88 -9.52 16.75
C ASP A 85 2.04 -9.31 15.77
N GLU A 86 2.28 -8.06 15.39
CA GLU A 86 3.32 -7.69 14.43
C GLU A 86 4.72 -8.03 14.94
N VAL A 87 4.95 -7.93 16.25
CA VAL A 87 6.26 -8.16 16.84
C VAL A 87 6.52 -9.65 17.05
N GLY A 88 5.54 -10.38 17.61
CA GLY A 88 5.69 -11.77 17.98
C GLY A 88 5.16 -12.81 16.99
N GLY A 89 4.36 -12.40 15.99
CA GLY A 89 3.58 -13.32 15.14
C GLY A 89 2.55 -14.14 15.91
N ALA A 90 2.30 -13.80 17.18
CA ALA A 90 1.40 -14.57 18.04
C ALA A 90 -0.06 -14.22 17.70
N PRO A 91 -0.98 -15.20 17.61
CA PRO A 91 -2.41 -14.90 17.46
C PRO A 91 -2.91 -14.02 18.60
N VAL A 92 -3.47 -12.87 18.26
CA VAL A 92 -4.06 -11.93 19.24
C VAL A 92 -5.55 -11.73 19.05
N ALA A 93 -6.09 -11.95 17.86
CA ALA A 93 -7.52 -11.80 17.57
C ALA A 93 -7.97 -12.60 16.35
N PHE A 94 -9.27 -12.55 16.08
CA PHE A 94 -9.88 -12.97 14.83
C PHE A 94 -10.43 -11.74 14.09
N GLY A 95 -10.17 -11.65 12.79
CA GLY A 95 -10.69 -10.60 11.91
C GLY A 95 -11.74 -11.17 10.97
N ALA A 96 -12.87 -10.47 10.82
CA ALA A 96 -13.90 -10.78 9.84
C ALA A 96 -14.19 -9.55 8.97
N ARG A 97 -14.57 -9.78 7.72
CA ARG A 97 -14.96 -8.72 6.78
C ARG A 97 -16.22 -9.14 6.03
N ILE A 98 -17.18 -8.23 5.94
CA ILE A 98 -18.40 -8.40 5.16
C ILE A 98 -18.62 -7.18 4.25
N PRO A 99 -18.88 -7.37 2.95
CA PRO A 99 -19.27 -6.27 2.07
C PRO A 99 -20.75 -5.91 2.28
N TYR A 100 -21.05 -4.62 2.25
CA TYR A 100 -22.41 -4.10 2.24
C TYR A 100 -22.63 -3.24 1.00
N ILE A 101 -23.80 -3.37 0.37
CA ILE A 101 -24.30 -2.45 -0.66
C ILE A 101 -25.40 -1.60 -0.02
N MET A 102 -25.14 -0.29 0.08
CA MET A 102 -26.11 0.65 0.65
C MET A 102 -27.25 0.87 -0.33
N ASN A 103 -28.48 0.60 0.10
CA ASN A 103 -29.65 1.04 -0.62
C ASN A 103 -29.90 2.52 -0.30
N ALA A 104 -29.70 3.39 -1.29
CA ALA A 104 -29.88 4.84 -1.13
C ALA A 104 -31.28 5.23 -0.59
N ALA A 105 -32.30 4.39 -0.82
CA ALA A 105 -33.64 4.62 -0.29
C ALA A 105 -33.77 4.39 1.23
N ALA A 106 -32.93 3.50 1.80
CA ALA A 106 -32.99 3.12 3.22
C ALA A 106 -32.29 4.12 4.15
N GLY A 107 -31.36 4.93 3.61
CA GLY A 107 -30.57 5.88 4.41
C GLY A 107 -29.63 5.22 5.44
N GLY A 108 -29.39 3.90 5.36
CA GLY A 108 -28.52 3.15 6.26
C GLY A 108 -28.65 1.62 6.08
N TRP A 109 -28.16 0.86 7.06
CA TRP A 109 -28.24 -0.62 7.09
C TRP A 109 -29.62 -1.18 7.46
N GLY A 110 -30.60 -0.32 7.78
CA GLY A 110 -31.92 -0.74 8.24
C GLY A 110 -31.92 -1.17 9.71
N ALA A 111 -32.62 -2.26 10.03
CA ALA A 111 -32.71 -2.81 11.37
C ALA A 111 -31.35 -3.23 11.97
N GLU A 112 -31.26 -3.26 13.30
CA GLU A 112 -30.04 -3.62 14.03
C GLU A 112 -29.61 -5.07 13.76
N HIS A 113 -28.39 -5.25 13.27
CA HIS A 113 -27.78 -6.57 13.05
C HIS A 113 -27.30 -7.15 14.37
N GLN A 114 -27.38 -8.47 14.53
CA GLN A 114 -26.84 -9.17 15.70
C GLN A 114 -25.65 -10.03 15.29
N ILE A 115 -24.55 -9.92 16.05
CA ILE A 115 -23.28 -10.59 15.74
C ILE A 115 -22.99 -11.62 16.85
N ARG A 116 -22.56 -12.82 16.46
CA ARG A 116 -22.09 -13.85 17.39
C ARG A 116 -20.84 -14.57 16.87
N LEU A 117 -19.96 -15.01 17.78
CA LEU A 117 -18.86 -15.91 17.45
C LEU A 117 -19.40 -17.34 17.35
N LEU A 118 -19.07 -18.02 16.25
CA LEU A 118 -19.50 -19.36 15.91
C LEU A 118 -18.28 -20.28 15.79
N TRP A 119 -18.28 -21.38 16.52
CA TRP A 119 -17.32 -22.46 16.37
C TRP A 119 -17.99 -23.64 15.67
N MET A 120 -17.59 -23.93 14.43
CA MET A 120 -18.14 -25.02 13.62
C MET A 120 -17.20 -26.22 13.65
N VAL A 121 -17.71 -27.37 14.07
CA VAL A 121 -17.06 -28.67 13.84
C VAL A 121 -17.48 -29.13 12.45
N THR A 122 -16.55 -29.03 11.51
CA THR A 122 -16.72 -29.57 10.15
C THR A 122 -16.04 -30.93 10.06
N GLY A 123 -16.58 -31.84 9.27
CA GLY A 123 -15.92 -33.12 8.97
C GLY A 123 -16.25 -33.55 7.55
N LEU A 124 -15.46 -34.47 7.01
CA LEU A 124 -15.83 -35.17 5.79
C LEU A 124 -16.90 -36.20 6.15
N ILE A 125 -18.10 -36.00 5.63
CA ILE A 125 -19.20 -36.95 5.74
C ILE A 125 -19.34 -37.63 4.38
N ASP A 126 -19.27 -38.95 4.39
CA ASP A 126 -19.55 -39.73 3.21
C ASP A 126 -21.07 -39.82 3.05
N SER A 127 -21.57 -39.40 1.89
CA SER A 127 -22.97 -39.51 1.51
C SER A 127 -23.11 -40.38 0.26
N CYS A 128 -24.21 -41.11 0.18
CA CYS A 128 -24.63 -41.79 -1.03
C CYS A 128 -26.01 -41.29 -1.42
N GLU A 129 -26.10 -40.56 -2.54
CA GLU A 129 -27.36 -40.18 -3.15
C GLU A 129 -27.62 -41.12 -4.34
N ALA A 130 -28.49 -42.11 -4.11
CA ALA A 130 -28.97 -42.97 -5.17
C ALA A 130 -29.90 -42.18 -6.12
N ASP A 131 -29.81 -42.47 -7.42
CA ASP A 131 -30.71 -41.90 -8.43
C ASP A 131 -32.18 -42.17 -8.05
N GLU A 132 -33.03 -41.14 -8.08
CA GLU A 132 -34.46 -41.22 -7.71
C GLU A 132 -35.25 -42.24 -8.54
N SER A 133 -34.74 -42.66 -9.70
CA SER A 133 -35.33 -43.70 -10.54
C SER A 133 -35.11 -45.13 -10.02
N LEU A 134 -34.18 -45.34 -9.09
CA LEU A 134 -33.94 -46.63 -8.46
C LEU A 134 -35.02 -46.92 -7.43
N ASN A 135 -35.48 -48.17 -7.40
CA ASN A 135 -36.33 -48.60 -6.29
C ASN A 135 -35.50 -48.76 -5.00
N GLU A 136 -36.17 -48.83 -3.85
CA GLU A 136 -35.52 -48.88 -2.52
C GLU A 136 -34.44 -49.98 -2.42
N SER A 137 -34.68 -51.17 -2.96
CA SER A 137 -33.72 -52.27 -2.94
C SER A 137 -32.52 -52.03 -3.87
N GLU A 138 -32.72 -51.34 -4.99
CA GLU A 138 -31.66 -50.98 -5.93
C GLU A 138 -30.81 -49.83 -5.36
N ALA A 139 -31.44 -48.84 -4.73
CA ALA A 139 -30.78 -47.76 -4.03
C ALA A 139 -29.93 -48.26 -2.85
N GLU A 140 -30.46 -49.21 -2.04
CA GLU A 140 -29.70 -49.82 -0.95
C GLU A 140 -28.51 -50.64 -1.48
N ALA A 141 -28.70 -51.40 -2.57
CA ALA A 141 -27.61 -52.12 -3.21
C ALA A 141 -26.55 -51.16 -3.80
N TYR A 142 -26.97 -50.05 -4.41
CA TYR A 142 -26.09 -49.00 -4.92
C TYR A 142 -25.25 -48.38 -3.80
N CYS A 143 -25.89 -47.99 -2.69
CA CYS A 143 -25.21 -47.41 -1.53
C CYS A 143 -24.46 -48.43 -0.65
N SER A 144 -24.58 -49.73 -0.91
CA SER A 144 -23.73 -50.74 -0.26
C SER A 144 -22.31 -50.81 -0.83
N ASP A 145 -22.10 -50.27 -2.04
CA ASP A 145 -20.79 -50.15 -2.67
C ASP A 145 -20.18 -48.78 -2.34
N TYR A 146 -19.11 -48.78 -1.54
CA TYR A 146 -18.39 -47.56 -1.15
C TYR A 146 -17.85 -46.76 -2.34
N ALA A 147 -17.67 -47.37 -3.51
CA ALA A 147 -17.28 -46.65 -4.72
C ALA A 147 -18.34 -45.65 -5.21
N ASN A 148 -19.59 -45.78 -4.74
CA ASN A 148 -20.70 -44.88 -5.04
C ASN A 148 -20.90 -43.78 -3.97
N TRP A 149 -20.06 -43.77 -2.94
CA TRP A 149 -20.12 -42.73 -1.92
C TRP A 149 -19.28 -41.53 -2.35
N THR A 150 -19.79 -40.35 -2.08
CA THR A 150 -19.08 -39.09 -2.24
C THR A 150 -18.82 -38.49 -0.87
N SER A 151 -17.54 -38.22 -0.58
CA SER A 151 -17.15 -37.50 0.61
C SER A 151 -17.35 -36.00 0.38
N GLN A 152 -18.10 -35.36 1.26
CA GLN A 152 -18.28 -33.90 1.25
C GLN A 152 -18.06 -33.32 2.63
N ARG A 153 -17.54 -32.10 2.69
CA ARG A 153 -17.39 -31.38 3.95
C ARG A 153 -18.76 -30.94 4.43
N ALA A 154 -19.12 -31.29 5.65
CA ALA A 154 -20.37 -30.88 6.27
C ALA A 154 -20.13 -30.40 7.71
N ILE A 155 -20.97 -29.47 8.16
CA ILE A 155 -20.99 -29.00 9.54
C ILE A 155 -21.70 -30.08 10.37
N ILE A 156 -20.98 -30.70 11.30
CA ILE A 156 -21.50 -31.72 12.22
C ILE A 156 -22.17 -31.04 13.41
N GLN A 157 -21.53 -29.99 13.94
CA GLN A 157 -22.00 -29.27 15.11
C GLN A 157 -21.51 -27.82 15.09
N ALA A 158 -22.31 -26.92 15.67
CA ALA A 158 -21.97 -25.53 15.85
C ALA A 158 -22.21 -25.12 17.31
N TYR A 159 -21.32 -24.29 17.85
CA TYR A 159 -21.44 -23.72 19.19
C TYR A 159 -21.22 -22.21 19.13
N HIS A 160 -21.89 -21.48 20.01
CA HIS A 160 -21.67 -20.05 20.17
C HIS A 160 -20.77 -19.81 21.37
N ASP A 161 -20.01 -18.72 21.31
CA ASP A 161 -19.15 -18.28 22.40
C ASP A 161 -19.31 -16.78 22.64
N ASP A 162 -19.01 -16.36 23.86
CA ASP A 162 -18.93 -14.95 24.20
C ASP A 162 -17.67 -14.36 23.56
N PHE A 163 -17.75 -13.12 23.07
CA PHE A 163 -16.62 -12.46 22.42
C PHE A 163 -16.57 -10.97 22.74
N LEU A 164 -15.41 -10.36 22.45
CA LEU A 164 -15.18 -8.93 22.56
C LEU A 164 -14.82 -8.39 21.18
N ILE A 165 -15.40 -7.24 20.81
CA ILE A 165 -14.99 -6.49 19.62
C ILE A 165 -13.83 -5.60 20.03
N ALA A 166 -12.61 -5.99 19.66
CA ALA A 166 -11.40 -5.22 19.92
C ALA A 166 -11.21 -4.07 18.92
N GLY A 167 -11.77 -4.21 17.72
CA GLY A 167 -11.74 -3.21 16.67
C GLY A 167 -12.89 -3.38 15.70
N LEU A 168 -13.34 -2.28 15.13
CA LEU A 168 -14.31 -2.23 14.04
C LEU A 168 -13.88 -1.09 13.12
N THR A 169 -13.78 -1.37 11.83
CA THR A 169 -13.57 -0.34 10.81
C THR A 169 -14.69 -0.47 9.79
N VAL A 170 -15.34 0.66 9.50
CA VAL A 170 -16.37 0.75 8.47
C VAL A 170 -15.85 1.68 7.40
N THR A 171 -15.77 1.17 6.18
CA THR A 171 -15.34 1.94 5.01
C THR A 171 -16.49 1.98 4.02
N GLU A 172 -16.89 3.18 3.63
CA GLU A 172 -17.80 3.40 2.51
C GLU A 172 -16.98 3.80 1.28
N ASP A 173 -17.15 3.00 0.24
CA ASP A 173 -16.55 3.20 -1.06
C ASP A 173 -17.46 4.09 -1.92
N HIS A 174 -16.89 5.11 -2.54
CA HIS A 174 -17.59 6.05 -3.44
C HIS A 174 -17.26 5.77 -4.91
N GLY A 175 -16.75 4.58 -5.19
CA GLY A 175 -16.38 4.13 -6.51
C GLY A 175 -14.93 4.45 -6.86
N ALA A 176 -14.55 3.95 -8.03
CA ALA A 176 -13.24 4.15 -8.59
C ALA A 176 -13.32 4.36 -10.10
N SER A 177 -12.36 5.11 -10.63
CA SER A 177 -12.17 5.30 -12.06
C SER A 177 -10.76 4.86 -12.42
N ALA A 178 -10.59 4.17 -13.54
CA ALA A 178 -9.29 3.76 -14.02
C ALA A 178 -9.13 3.92 -15.53
N ALA A 179 -7.89 4.10 -15.96
CA ALA A 179 -7.52 4.07 -17.35
C ALA A 179 -6.23 3.28 -17.51
N VAL A 180 -6.21 2.44 -18.54
CA VAL A 180 -5.06 1.60 -18.89
C VAL A 180 -4.49 2.08 -20.19
N PHE A 181 -3.19 2.30 -20.20
CA PHE A 181 -2.43 2.83 -21.32
C PHE A 181 -1.42 1.79 -21.76
N GLY A 182 -1.40 1.50 -23.05
CA GLY A 182 -0.39 0.64 -23.66
C GLY A 182 0.14 1.25 -24.95
N GLN A 183 1.42 1.05 -25.23
CA GLN A 183 1.99 1.51 -26.50
C GLN A 183 1.89 0.40 -27.54
N PRO A 184 1.46 0.67 -28.80
CA PRO A 184 1.65 -0.21 -29.97
C PRO A 184 3.13 -0.64 -30.13
N SER A 185 3.40 -1.81 -30.72
CA SER A 185 4.73 -2.46 -30.66
C SER A 185 5.82 -1.48 -31.09
N SER A 186 6.69 -1.14 -30.13
CA SER A 186 7.78 -0.18 -30.32
C SER A 186 9.07 -0.87 -30.78
N GLY A 187 9.17 -2.19 -30.59
CA GLY A 187 10.42 -2.95 -30.74
C GLY A 187 11.45 -2.66 -29.64
N ASN A 188 11.05 -2.03 -28.53
CA ASN A 188 11.92 -1.70 -27.39
C ASN A 188 11.19 -1.95 -26.06
N ALA A 189 11.83 -2.68 -25.13
CA ALA A 189 11.30 -2.92 -23.78
C ALA A 189 11.08 -1.61 -23.00
N TYR A 190 11.86 -0.58 -23.33
CA TYR A 190 11.60 0.80 -22.94
C TYR A 190 10.54 1.43 -23.87
N GLU A 191 9.29 1.37 -23.44
CA GLU A 191 8.15 2.00 -24.11
C GLU A 191 8.13 3.51 -23.84
N ALA A 192 8.94 4.26 -24.60
CA ALA A 192 9.20 5.68 -24.37
C ALA A 192 7.97 6.57 -24.22
N ASN A 193 6.83 6.28 -24.88
CA ASN A 193 5.63 7.09 -24.71
C ASN A 193 4.93 6.81 -23.38
N LEU A 194 4.95 5.57 -22.89
CA LEU A 194 4.39 5.26 -21.58
C LEU A 194 5.23 5.86 -20.45
N TRP A 195 6.55 5.87 -20.58
CA TRP A 195 7.42 6.53 -19.60
C TRP A 195 7.18 8.03 -19.55
N HIS A 196 7.08 8.68 -20.72
CA HIS A 196 6.69 10.08 -20.80
C HIS A 196 5.31 10.32 -20.17
N LEU A 197 4.33 9.48 -20.49
CA LEU A 197 2.97 9.61 -19.94
C LEU A 197 2.97 9.44 -18.42
N ALA A 198 3.70 8.46 -17.88
CA ALA A 198 3.81 8.25 -16.44
C ALA A 198 4.39 9.48 -15.74
N GLU A 199 5.43 10.08 -16.31
CA GLU A 199 6.02 11.33 -15.78
C GLU A 199 5.01 12.49 -15.83
N VAL A 200 4.35 12.71 -16.97
CA VAL A 200 3.35 13.77 -17.09
C VAL A 200 2.21 13.57 -16.09
N LEU A 201 1.75 12.34 -15.87
CA LEU A 201 0.68 12.06 -14.92
C LEU A 201 1.12 12.20 -13.46
N GLN A 202 2.40 11.99 -13.14
CA GLN A 202 2.91 12.38 -11.82
C GLN A 202 2.82 13.90 -11.62
N ASP A 203 3.22 14.67 -12.62
CA ASP A 203 3.28 16.14 -12.53
C ASP A 203 1.89 16.81 -12.66
N THR A 204 0.90 16.11 -13.20
CA THR A 204 -0.45 16.66 -13.46
C THR A 204 -1.50 16.01 -12.56
N PHE A 205 -1.77 14.72 -12.77
CA PHE A 205 -2.79 13.95 -12.07
C PHE A 205 -2.47 13.75 -10.59
N LEU A 206 -1.27 13.27 -10.24
CA LEU A 206 -0.91 13.06 -8.82
C LEU A 206 -0.68 14.37 -8.04
N LEU A 207 -0.45 15.49 -8.73
CA LEU A 207 -0.44 16.83 -8.12
C LEU A 207 -1.83 17.50 -8.11
N ALA A 208 -2.88 16.77 -8.52
CA ALA A 208 -4.26 17.25 -8.57
C ALA A 208 -4.42 18.60 -9.28
N GLN A 209 -3.67 18.83 -10.38
CA GLN A 209 -3.81 20.04 -11.18
C GLN A 209 -5.26 20.22 -11.68
N THR A 210 -5.61 21.42 -12.12
CA THR A 210 -7.00 21.77 -12.47
C THR A 210 -7.18 22.05 -13.96
N VAL A 211 -8.31 21.59 -14.51
CA VAL A 211 -8.78 21.89 -15.87
C VAL A 211 -10.15 22.54 -15.78
N GLY A 212 -10.28 23.75 -16.33
CA GLY A 212 -11.54 24.50 -16.27
C GLY A 212 -12.01 24.86 -14.86
N GLY A 213 -11.11 24.83 -13.86
CA GLY A 213 -11.41 25.10 -12.45
C GLY A 213 -11.92 23.89 -11.66
N ALA A 214 -11.97 22.71 -12.26
CA ALA A 214 -12.15 21.43 -11.58
C ALA A 214 -10.82 20.66 -11.56
N ARG A 215 -10.63 19.77 -10.59
CA ARG A 215 -9.50 18.83 -10.59
C ARG A 215 -9.46 17.97 -11.85
N PHE A 216 -8.24 17.79 -12.36
CA PHE A 216 -7.89 16.89 -13.45
C PHE A 216 -8.03 15.44 -12.98
N GLY A 217 -9.07 14.77 -13.45
CA GLY A 217 -9.41 13.38 -13.11
C GLY A 217 -8.99 12.38 -14.17
N VAL A 218 -9.28 11.10 -13.93
CA VAL A 218 -8.95 10.02 -14.88
C VAL A 218 -9.63 10.23 -16.24
N GLY A 219 -10.90 10.68 -16.23
CA GLY A 219 -11.68 10.92 -17.45
C GLY A 219 -11.21 12.10 -18.30
N ASP A 220 -10.31 12.95 -17.79
CA ASP A 220 -9.76 14.06 -18.58
C ASP A 220 -8.56 13.62 -19.44
N ILE A 221 -7.86 12.54 -19.07
CA ILE A 221 -6.54 12.19 -19.60
C ILE A 221 -6.52 12.04 -21.13
N ASP A 222 -7.51 11.34 -21.71
CA ASP A 222 -7.56 11.07 -23.16
C ASP A 222 -7.58 12.37 -23.98
N GLY A 223 -8.27 13.40 -23.48
CA GLY A 223 -8.36 14.73 -24.11
C GLY A 223 -7.01 15.46 -24.23
N HIS A 224 -6.01 15.08 -23.42
CA HIS A 224 -4.72 15.75 -23.32
C HIS A 224 -3.55 14.94 -23.92
N LEU A 225 -3.73 13.67 -24.26
CA LEU A 225 -2.65 12.83 -24.82
C LEU A 225 -1.99 13.41 -26.08
N SER A 226 -2.80 14.03 -26.94
CA SER A 226 -2.29 14.65 -28.17
C SER A 226 -1.47 15.91 -27.89
N SER A 227 -1.88 16.75 -26.93
CA SER A 227 -1.14 17.97 -26.57
C SER A 227 0.16 17.63 -25.85
N TRP A 228 0.21 16.54 -25.10
CA TRP A 228 1.42 16.02 -24.46
C TRP A 228 2.37 15.26 -25.40
N GLY A 229 1.99 15.06 -26.66
CA GLY A 229 2.85 14.40 -27.65
C GLY A 229 2.93 12.86 -27.48
N VAL A 230 1.95 12.26 -26.81
CA VAL A 230 1.86 10.80 -26.58
C VAL A 230 0.71 10.13 -27.35
N GLY A 231 0.14 10.79 -28.36
CA GLY A 231 -1.00 10.27 -29.15
C GLY A 231 -0.78 8.97 -29.93
N ALA A 232 0.40 8.34 -29.81
CA ALA A 232 0.64 6.98 -30.29
C ALA A 232 0.35 5.91 -29.21
N VAL A 233 0.05 6.29 -27.97
CA VAL A 233 -0.44 5.41 -26.92
C VAL A 233 -1.92 5.11 -27.19
N VAL A 234 -2.32 3.86 -26.96
CA VAL A 234 -3.71 3.45 -27.04
C VAL A 234 -4.27 3.38 -25.62
N THR A 235 -5.45 3.96 -25.46
CA THR A 235 -6.19 4.02 -24.21
C THR A 235 -7.26 2.94 -24.18
N SER A 236 -7.38 2.28 -23.04
CA SER A 236 -8.56 1.51 -22.67
C SER A 236 -9.08 2.10 -21.38
N GLU A 237 -10.23 2.75 -21.47
CA GLU A 237 -10.88 3.37 -20.32
C GLU A 237 -11.70 2.32 -19.55
N LEU A 238 -11.43 2.21 -18.25
CA LEU A 238 -12.18 1.41 -17.29
C LEU A 238 -12.87 2.39 -16.32
N LEU A 239 -13.92 3.05 -16.82
CA LEU A 239 -14.62 4.10 -16.07
C LEU A 239 -15.76 3.53 -15.23
N ASP A 240 -16.07 4.25 -14.15
CA ASP A 240 -17.24 4.06 -13.31
C ASP A 240 -17.35 2.68 -12.65
N LEU A 241 -16.25 2.21 -12.07
CA LEU A 241 -16.24 1.00 -11.25
C LEU A 241 -16.98 1.29 -9.93
N ALA A 242 -17.94 0.43 -9.59
CA ALA A 242 -18.79 0.64 -8.42
C ALA A 242 -18.03 0.53 -7.10
N SER A 243 -16.85 -0.10 -7.12
CA SER A 243 -16.00 -0.24 -5.93
C SER A 243 -14.51 -0.39 -6.24
N ARG A 244 -13.67 -0.21 -5.22
CA ARG A 244 -12.25 -0.56 -5.21
C ARG A 244 -11.99 -2.05 -5.41
N LEU A 245 -12.94 -2.91 -5.06
CA LEU A 245 -12.82 -4.35 -5.33
C LEU A 245 -12.93 -4.63 -6.83
N GLU A 246 -13.91 -4.03 -7.50
CA GLU A 246 -14.02 -4.12 -8.96
C GLU A 246 -12.77 -3.57 -9.65
N LEU A 247 -12.23 -2.46 -9.15
CA LEU A 247 -10.92 -1.98 -9.57
C LEU A 247 -9.86 -3.08 -9.39
N SER A 248 -9.70 -3.66 -8.20
CA SER A 248 -8.73 -4.72 -7.99
C SER A 248 -8.91 -5.93 -8.91
N LYS A 249 -10.16 -6.31 -9.25
CA LYS A 249 -10.43 -7.41 -10.18
C LYS A 249 -10.04 -7.04 -11.60
N ALA A 250 -10.47 -5.87 -12.07
CA ALA A 250 -10.14 -5.34 -13.38
C ALA A 250 -8.62 -5.32 -13.58
N LEU A 251 -7.90 -4.83 -12.57
CA LEU A 251 -6.44 -4.66 -12.61
C LEU A 251 -5.62 -5.95 -12.57
N ASN A 252 -6.14 -7.02 -11.97
CA ASN A 252 -5.42 -8.28 -11.81
C ASN A 252 -6.02 -9.41 -12.65
N GLY A 253 -7.02 -9.11 -13.47
CA GLY A 253 -7.81 -10.10 -14.20
C GLY A 253 -7.41 -10.28 -15.66
N ASP A 254 -8.25 -11.03 -16.39
CA ASP A 254 -8.09 -11.27 -17.82
C ASP A 254 -8.32 -10.02 -18.68
N GLU A 255 -8.90 -8.95 -18.13
CA GLU A 255 -9.10 -7.66 -18.80
C GLU A 255 -7.78 -7.06 -19.30
N MET A 256 -6.73 -7.09 -18.49
CA MET A 256 -5.40 -6.59 -18.92
C MET A 256 -4.85 -7.38 -20.11
N LYS A 257 -5.11 -8.69 -20.15
CA LYS A 257 -4.70 -9.56 -21.27
C LYS A 257 -5.54 -9.29 -22.52
N GLU A 258 -6.82 -8.98 -22.38
CA GLU A 258 -7.70 -8.59 -23.48
C GLU A 258 -7.29 -7.24 -24.09
N ILE A 259 -6.96 -6.27 -23.23
CA ILE A 259 -6.37 -4.99 -23.64
C ILE A 259 -5.09 -5.26 -24.45
N LEU A 260 -4.18 -6.08 -23.93
CA LEU A 260 -2.96 -6.44 -24.65
C LEU A 260 -3.22 -7.16 -25.98
N ASN A 261 -4.20 -8.06 -26.06
CA ASN A 261 -4.59 -8.69 -27.33
C ASN A 261 -5.14 -7.66 -28.34
N THR A 262 -5.81 -6.60 -27.86
CA THR A 262 -6.27 -5.50 -28.71
C THR A 262 -5.09 -4.64 -29.18
N LEU A 263 -4.15 -4.33 -28.28
CA LEU A 263 -2.92 -3.58 -28.56
C LEU A 263 -1.94 -4.35 -29.47
N ARG A 264 -1.99 -5.68 -29.40
CA ARG A 264 -1.11 -6.64 -30.07
C ARG A 264 -1.91 -7.83 -30.56
N PRO A 265 -2.65 -7.71 -31.68
CA PRO A 265 -3.50 -8.79 -32.18
C PRO A 265 -2.74 -10.05 -32.64
N SER A 266 -1.42 -9.99 -32.77
CA SER A 266 -0.59 -11.12 -33.22
C SER A 266 0.81 -11.01 -32.60
N PRO A 267 0.92 -11.10 -31.26
CA PRO A 267 2.20 -10.92 -30.61
C PRO A 267 3.11 -12.12 -30.87
N ALA A 268 4.41 -11.87 -31.02
CA ALA A 268 5.38 -12.95 -31.13
C ALA A 268 5.53 -13.67 -29.78
N SER A 269 5.91 -14.95 -29.80
CA SER A 269 6.30 -15.64 -28.55
C SER A 269 7.56 -15.01 -27.97
N GLY A 270 7.54 -14.69 -26.68
CA GLY A 270 8.55 -13.93 -25.98
C GLY A 270 8.40 -12.41 -26.10
N GLU A 271 7.39 -11.90 -26.81
CA GLU A 271 7.15 -10.45 -26.90
C GLU A 271 6.76 -9.89 -25.53
N THR A 272 7.41 -8.80 -25.12
CA THR A 272 7.11 -8.09 -23.87
C THR A 272 6.30 -6.83 -24.12
N ALA A 273 5.47 -6.46 -23.15
CA ALA A 273 4.65 -5.26 -23.20
C ALA A 273 4.46 -4.67 -21.80
N ASN A 274 4.47 -3.35 -21.73
CA ASN A 274 4.18 -2.59 -20.52
C ASN A 274 2.71 -2.13 -20.58
N LEU A 275 2.02 -2.13 -19.44
CA LEU A 275 0.79 -1.38 -19.26
C LEU A 275 0.99 -0.35 -18.14
N LEU A 276 0.69 0.91 -18.43
CA LEU A 276 0.58 1.96 -17.43
C LEU A 276 -0.88 2.07 -17.01
N LEU A 277 -1.13 1.82 -15.74
CA LEU A 277 -2.41 2.02 -15.09
C LEU A 277 -2.42 3.37 -14.39
N VAL A 278 -3.55 4.05 -14.52
CA VAL A 278 -3.92 5.22 -13.73
C VAL A 278 -5.25 4.91 -13.08
N SER A 279 -5.39 5.18 -11.78
CA SER A 279 -6.68 5.07 -11.12
C SER A 279 -6.88 6.12 -10.05
N GLU A 280 -8.13 6.46 -9.80
CA GLU A 280 -8.54 7.19 -8.61
C GLU A 280 -9.65 6.41 -7.91
N SER A 281 -9.65 6.45 -6.58
CA SER A 281 -10.73 5.89 -5.77
C SER A 281 -11.08 6.86 -4.67
N SER A 282 -12.37 6.95 -4.37
CA SER A 282 -12.86 7.81 -3.30
C SER A 282 -13.49 6.96 -2.22
N GLY A 283 -13.27 7.33 -0.97
CA GLY A 283 -13.90 6.64 0.14
C GLY A 283 -13.74 7.39 1.45
N ARG A 284 -14.57 7.00 2.41
CA ARG A 284 -14.46 7.45 3.79
C ARG A 284 -14.44 6.26 4.71
N SER A 285 -13.68 6.37 5.79
CA SER A 285 -13.54 5.31 6.77
C SER A 285 -13.65 5.88 8.16
N ILE A 286 -14.24 5.10 9.05
CA ILE A 286 -14.28 5.38 10.46
C ILE A 286 -13.97 4.10 11.23
N ALA A 287 -13.21 4.24 12.31
CA ALA A 287 -12.84 3.13 13.17
C ALA A 287 -13.42 3.32 14.58
N LEU A 288 -13.56 2.22 15.29
CA LEU A 288 -13.96 2.19 16.70
C LEU A 288 -13.08 3.14 17.52
N GLY A 289 -13.72 3.98 18.34
CA GLY A 289 -13.05 5.02 19.12
C GLY A 289 -13.05 6.41 18.45
N ALA A 290 -13.46 6.51 17.18
CA ALA A 290 -13.76 7.81 16.57
C ALA A 290 -15.01 8.46 17.23
N ALA A 291 -15.11 9.79 17.15
CA ALA A 291 -16.18 10.55 17.80
C ALA A 291 -17.58 10.19 17.27
N ASP A 292 -17.69 9.80 15.99
CA ASP A 292 -18.95 9.42 15.35
C ASP A 292 -19.26 7.92 15.46
N VAL A 293 -18.52 7.20 16.31
CA VAL A 293 -18.84 5.82 16.72
C VAL A 293 -19.32 5.83 18.15
N THR A 294 -20.55 5.39 18.37
CA THR A 294 -21.13 5.27 19.72
C THR A 294 -21.27 3.81 20.11
N VAL A 295 -20.86 3.49 21.34
CA VAL A 295 -20.97 2.15 21.93
C VAL A 295 -21.81 2.25 23.19
N ALA A 296 -23.00 1.64 23.17
CA ALA A 296 -23.90 1.65 24.31
C ALA A 296 -24.78 0.40 24.31
N ASN A 297 -24.99 -0.21 25.48
CA ASN A 297 -25.89 -1.35 25.66
C ASN A 297 -25.62 -2.53 24.71
N GLN A 298 -24.35 -2.85 24.44
CA GLN A 298 -23.92 -3.89 23.47
C GLN A 298 -24.27 -3.58 22.00
N ALA A 299 -24.74 -2.37 21.71
CA ALA A 299 -24.92 -1.88 20.36
C ALA A 299 -23.75 -0.97 19.96
N ILE A 300 -23.33 -1.08 18.70
CA ILE A 300 -22.37 -0.19 18.07
C ILE A 300 -23.11 0.54 16.95
N GLN A 301 -23.18 1.87 17.05
CA GLN A 301 -23.72 2.71 15.99
C GLN A 301 -22.58 3.50 15.36
N VAL A 302 -22.53 3.44 14.03
CA VAL A 302 -21.52 4.11 13.20
C VAL A 302 -22.20 5.15 12.32
N ASP A 303 -21.77 6.41 12.41
CA ASP A 303 -22.21 7.47 11.52
C ASP A 303 -21.03 7.95 10.65
N LEU A 304 -21.14 7.73 9.34
CA LEU A 304 -20.11 8.14 8.39
C LEU A 304 -20.31 9.57 7.88
N SER A 305 -21.41 10.25 8.22
CA SER A 305 -21.73 11.58 7.68
C SER A 305 -20.69 12.64 8.05
N GLY A 306 -20.03 12.48 9.20
CA GLY A 306 -18.90 13.32 9.64
C GLY A 306 -17.52 12.82 9.19
N ALA A 307 -17.44 11.61 8.62
CA ALA A 307 -16.17 11.04 8.17
C ALA A 307 -15.72 11.68 6.85
N GLY A 308 -14.44 12.02 6.80
CA GLY A 308 -13.87 12.72 5.65
C GLY A 308 -13.83 11.89 4.37
N LEU A 309 -14.27 12.48 3.26
CA LEU A 309 -14.22 11.86 1.94
C LEU A 309 -12.86 12.10 1.31
N ASN A 310 -12.05 11.05 1.24
CA ASN A 310 -10.71 11.14 0.68
C ASN A 310 -10.70 10.53 -0.72
N THR A 311 -10.10 11.24 -1.68
CA THR A 311 -9.83 10.72 -3.01
C THR A 311 -8.33 10.47 -3.16
N MET A 312 -7.96 9.26 -3.51
CA MET A 312 -6.57 8.85 -3.72
C MET A 312 -6.35 8.49 -5.19
N GLY A 313 -5.34 9.10 -5.79
CA GLY A 313 -4.85 8.80 -7.13
C GLY A 313 -3.69 7.83 -7.06
N MET A 314 -3.59 6.95 -8.04
CA MET A 314 -2.56 5.91 -8.13
C MET A 314 -2.09 5.78 -9.58
N LEU A 315 -0.78 5.56 -9.73
CA LEU A 315 -0.10 5.18 -10.95
C LEU A 315 0.59 3.84 -10.72
N ARG A 316 0.41 2.90 -11.64
CA ARG A 316 1.09 1.60 -11.59
C ARG A 316 1.56 1.19 -12.97
N MET A 317 2.75 0.61 -13.06
CA MET A 317 3.21 0.01 -14.32
C MET A 317 3.45 -1.50 -14.14
N THR A 318 2.83 -2.29 -15.02
CA THR A 318 2.86 -3.76 -14.97
C THR A 318 3.42 -4.32 -16.28
N GLN A 319 4.16 -5.42 -16.18
CA GLN A 319 4.83 -6.08 -17.31
C GLN A 319 4.20 -7.40 -17.65
N TYR A 320 4.11 -7.63 -18.95
CA TYR A 320 3.59 -8.87 -19.49
C TYR A 320 4.53 -9.42 -20.55
N GLN A 321 4.60 -10.74 -20.64
CA GLN A 321 5.27 -11.46 -21.71
C GLN A 321 4.26 -12.39 -22.38
N ASN A 322 4.17 -12.31 -23.71
CA ASN A 322 3.39 -13.25 -24.49
C ASN A 322 4.18 -14.56 -24.61
N THR A 323 3.78 -15.59 -23.87
CA THR A 323 4.46 -16.87 -23.87
C THR A 323 3.47 -18.04 -23.90
N THR A 324 3.98 -19.23 -24.19
CA THR A 324 3.20 -20.46 -24.12
C THR A 324 3.99 -21.45 -23.27
N THR A 325 3.63 -21.50 -21.99
CA THR A 325 4.17 -22.42 -21.00
C THR A 325 3.09 -23.42 -20.57
N SER A 326 3.41 -24.34 -19.68
CA SER A 326 2.42 -25.24 -19.10
C SER A 326 1.41 -24.53 -18.18
N SER A 327 1.77 -23.37 -17.62
CA SER A 327 0.94 -22.62 -16.66
C SER A 327 0.26 -21.39 -17.27
N CYS A 328 0.69 -20.94 -18.46
CA CYS A 328 0.12 -19.76 -19.09
C CYS A 328 0.23 -19.81 -20.62
N SER A 329 -0.85 -19.41 -21.31
CA SER A 329 -0.95 -19.37 -22.77
C SER A 329 -1.46 -17.99 -23.19
N GLY A 330 -0.60 -17.19 -23.83
CA GLY A 330 -0.87 -15.81 -24.22
C GLY A 330 -0.06 -14.83 -23.36
N TRP A 331 -0.64 -13.69 -23.02
CA TRP A 331 -0.03 -12.72 -22.12
C TRP A 331 -0.01 -13.23 -20.67
N CYS A 332 1.19 -13.26 -20.10
CA CYS A 332 1.48 -13.72 -18.74
C CYS A 332 2.24 -12.65 -17.99
N ASP A 333 2.07 -12.58 -16.66
CA ASP A 333 2.91 -11.72 -15.83
C ASP A 333 4.38 -12.12 -15.99
N MET A 334 5.24 -11.12 -16.21
CA MET A 334 6.67 -11.33 -16.32
C MET A 334 7.32 -11.25 -14.93
N ALA A 335 8.26 -12.16 -14.63
CA ALA A 335 9.03 -12.05 -13.39
C ALA A 335 9.82 -10.73 -13.40
N LEU A 336 9.72 -9.97 -12.30
CA LEU A 336 10.33 -8.64 -12.21
C LEU A 336 11.85 -8.67 -12.46
N ALA A 337 12.54 -9.72 -12.02
CA ALA A 337 13.97 -9.89 -12.26
C ALA A 337 14.31 -10.00 -13.76
N ASP A 338 13.59 -10.87 -14.49
CA ASP A 338 13.80 -11.05 -15.93
C ASP A 338 13.52 -9.75 -16.70
N PHE A 339 12.46 -9.03 -16.29
CA PHE A 339 12.13 -7.74 -16.89
C PHE A 339 13.21 -6.69 -16.62
N MET A 340 13.80 -6.67 -15.42
CA MET A 340 14.84 -5.71 -15.08
C MET A 340 16.10 -5.84 -15.95
N ASP A 341 16.47 -7.07 -16.31
CA ASP A 341 17.59 -7.32 -17.23
C ASP A 341 17.29 -6.81 -18.66
N GLU A 342 16.05 -7.02 -19.14
CA GLU A 342 15.60 -6.49 -20.43
C GLU A 342 15.54 -4.96 -20.43
N LEU A 343 15.02 -4.37 -19.35
CA LEU A 343 14.91 -2.94 -19.17
C LEU A 343 16.31 -2.30 -19.14
N GLU A 344 17.26 -2.83 -18.37
CA GLU A 344 18.63 -2.33 -18.37
C GLU A 344 19.25 -2.36 -19.77
N THR A 345 19.07 -3.46 -20.50
CA THR A 345 19.56 -3.59 -21.88
C THR A 345 18.95 -2.54 -22.80
N ALA A 346 17.66 -2.22 -22.64
CA ALA A 346 16.98 -1.17 -23.38
C ALA A 346 17.45 0.23 -22.98
N LEU A 347 17.62 0.49 -21.68
CA LEU A 347 18.08 1.75 -21.13
C LEU A 347 19.52 2.06 -21.58
N ARG A 348 20.43 1.08 -21.57
CA ARG A 348 21.81 1.25 -22.09
C ARG A 348 21.86 1.68 -23.56
N LYS A 349 20.84 1.33 -24.36
CA LYS A 349 20.75 1.79 -25.76
C LYS A 349 20.21 3.22 -25.86
N ALA A 350 19.29 3.60 -24.97
CA ALA A 350 18.66 4.93 -24.97
C ALA A 350 19.53 6.01 -24.29
N ILE A 351 20.20 5.63 -23.21
CA ILE A 351 21.08 6.46 -22.38
C ILE A 351 22.52 6.21 -22.82
N SER A 352 23.05 7.12 -23.62
CA SER A 352 24.46 7.14 -23.99
C SER A 352 25.14 8.37 -23.41
N ALA A 353 26.44 8.32 -23.20
CA ALA A 353 27.22 9.46 -22.74
C ALA A 353 27.02 10.72 -23.60
N ASN A 354 26.94 10.56 -24.93
CA ASN A 354 26.66 11.67 -25.84
C ASN A 354 25.28 12.30 -25.61
N ASN A 355 24.27 11.47 -25.31
CA ASN A 355 22.92 11.96 -25.03
C ASN A 355 22.88 12.70 -23.69
N LEU A 356 23.58 12.19 -22.66
CA LEU A 356 23.69 12.82 -21.35
C LEU A 356 24.42 14.17 -21.42
N ILE A 357 25.53 14.25 -22.17
CA ILE A 357 26.24 15.52 -22.43
C ILE A 357 25.32 16.50 -23.17
N SER A 358 24.61 16.04 -24.20
CA SER A 358 23.67 16.89 -24.97
C SER A 358 22.50 17.39 -24.11
N ALA A 359 22.12 16.64 -23.08
CA ALA A 359 21.11 17.01 -22.10
C ALA A 359 21.66 17.89 -20.95
N ASN A 360 22.95 18.26 -20.97
CA ASN A 360 23.66 18.95 -19.89
C ASN A 360 23.63 18.19 -18.55
N LEU A 361 23.59 16.85 -18.59
CA LEU A 361 23.66 15.99 -17.42
C LEU A 361 25.09 15.51 -17.13
N ALA A 362 26.05 15.81 -18.02
CA ALA A 362 27.45 15.49 -17.85
C ALA A 362 28.32 16.51 -18.60
N THR A 363 29.50 16.85 -18.05
CA THR A 363 30.43 17.82 -18.65
C THR A 363 31.59 17.18 -19.41
N SER A 364 31.90 15.91 -19.17
CA SER A 364 33.02 15.18 -19.80
C SER A 364 32.71 13.69 -19.99
N SER A 365 33.47 13.04 -20.86
CA SER A 365 33.35 11.60 -21.16
C SER A 365 34.25 10.71 -20.32
N ASP A 366 35.13 11.27 -19.49
CA ASP A 366 36.17 10.48 -18.80
C ASP A 366 35.56 9.46 -17.81
N ASP A 367 34.37 9.76 -17.26
CA ASP A 367 33.58 8.87 -16.40
C ASP A 367 32.21 8.52 -17.02
N ALA A 368 32.15 8.52 -18.36
CA ALA A 368 30.94 8.28 -19.14
C ALA A 368 30.17 7.02 -18.74
N ASP A 369 30.88 5.92 -18.44
CA ASP A 369 30.26 4.65 -18.08
C ASP A 369 29.56 4.74 -16.72
N GLN A 370 30.19 5.37 -15.72
CA GLN A 370 29.59 5.56 -14.40
C GLN A 370 28.39 6.49 -14.44
N ILE A 371 28.45 7.59 -15.19
CA ILE A 371 27.30 8.49 -15.35
C ILE A 371 26.13 7.76 -16.04
N VAL A 372 26.41 6.94 -17.05
CA VAL A 372 25.39 6.11 -17.71
C VAL A 372 24.79 5.09 -16.71
N ASP A 373 25.61 4.42 -15.92
CA ASP A 373 25.16 3.45 -14.91
C ASP A 373 24.30 4.11 -13.83
N GLY A 374 24.67 5.30 -13.35
CA GLY A 374 23.85 6.07 -12.40
C GLY A 374 22.50 6.49 -12.97
N ALA A 375 22.45 6.88 -14.24
CA ALA A 375 21.20 7.21 -14.92
C ALA A 375 20.31 5.98 -15.11
N ILE A 376 20.89 4.81 -15.40
CA ILE A 376 20.19 3.53 -15.46
C ILE A 376 19.65 3.15 -14.10
N LEU A 377 20.45 3.30 -13.03
CA LEU A 377 20.03 3.01 -11.66
C LEU A 377 18.80 3.86 -11.27
N LEU A 378 18.82 5.17 -11.52
CA LEU A 378 17.68 6.04 -11.27
C LEU A 378 16.44 5.62 -12.07
N SER A 379 16.62 5.25 -13.33
CA SER A 379 15.53 4.80 -14.20
C SER A 379 14.92 3.48 -13.71
N ARG A 380 15.74 2.51 -13.27
CA ARG A 380 15.29 1.24 -12.69
C ARG A 380 14.52 1.48 -11.39
N ASN A 381 15.00 2.37 -10.52
CA ASN A 381 14.30 2.71 -9.27
C ASN A 381 12.96 3.41 -9.54
N TYR A 382 12.90 4.32 -10.50
CA TYR A 382 11.65 4.94 -10.93
C TYR A 382 10.64 3.89 -11.42
N TYR A 383 11.11 2.94 -12.23
CA TYR A 383 10.29 1.83 -12.70
C TYR A 383 9.80 0.96 -11.53
N LEU A 384 10.66 0.62 -10.57
CA LEU A 384 10.28 -0.13 -9.35
C LEU A 384 9.20 0.58 -8.56
N ALA A 385 9.32 1.90 -8.39
CA ALA A 385 8.31 2.70 -7.70
C ALA A 385 6.96 2.60 -8.42
N LEU A 386 6.94 2.69 -9.75
CA LEU A 386 5.72 2.51 -10.53
C LEU A 386 5.16 1.08 -10.45
N THR A 387 5.99 0.04 -10.42
CA THR A 387 5.47 -1.34 -10.20
C THR A 387 4.94 -1.53 -8.78
N GLY A 388 5.57 -0.87 -7.80
CA GLY A 388 5.12 -0.81 -6.40
C GLY A 388 3.93 0.10 -6.15
N MET A 389 3.40 0.76 -7.19
CA MET A 389 2.36 1.78 -7.15
C MET A 389 2.84 3.09 -6.50
N VAL A 390 2.71 4.20 -7.23
CA VAL A 390 2.91 5.56 -6.71
C VAL A 390 1.56 6.22 -6.60
N GLY A 391 1.25 6.87 -5.48
CA GLY A 391 -0.06 7.50 -5.29
C GLY A 391 -0.01 8.72 -4.39
N ASN A 392 -1.04 9.56 -4.49
CA ASN A 392 -1.18 10.77 -3.70
C ASN A 392 -2.66 11.03 -3.37
N PHE A 393 -2.92 11.81 -2.31
CA PHE A 393 -4.24 12.36 -2.08
C PHE A 393 -4.52 13.42 -3.13
N LEU A 394 -5.68 13.33 -3.77
CA LEU A 394 -6.11 14.27 -4.79
C LEU A 394 -7.16 15.25 -4.26
N ALA A 395 -7.97 14.78 -3.30
CA ALA A 395 -8.95 15.57 -2.58
C ALA A 395 -9.11 15.07 -1.14
N LEU A 396 -9.41 15.99 -0.22
CA LEU A 396 -9.79 15.71 1.16
C LEU A 396 -11.12 16.42 1.47
N ASP A 397 -12.07 15.68 2.03
CA ASP A 397 -13.44 16.14 2.29
C ASP A 397 -14.15 16.70 1.04
N GLY A 398 -13.82 16.13 -0.13
CA GLY A 398 -14.29 16.60 -1.43
C GLY A 398 -13.70 17.94 -1.90
N ALA A 399 -12.74 18.51 -1.17
CA ALA A 399 -11.97 19.67 -1.61
C ALA A 399 -10.69 19.22 -2.32
N ASP A 400 -10.50 19.69 -3.55
CA ASP A 400 -9.31 19.42 -4.35
C ASP A 400 -8.05 19.96 -3.67
N LEU A 401 -6.99 19.16 -3.61
CA LEU A 401 -5.72 19.57 -2.99
C LEU A 401 -4.85 20.40 -3.93
N GLY A 402 -4.98 20.20 -5.24
CA GLY A 402 -4.25 20.98 -6.23
C GLY A 402 -5.02 22.24 -6.65
N THR A 403 -4.29 23.32 -6.84
CA THR A 403 -4.86 24.62 -7.27
C THR A 403 -4.20 25.16 -8.55
N GLU A 404 -3.13 24.51 -9.00
CA GLU A 404 -2.41 24.92 -10.20
C GLU A 404 -3.21 24.50 -11.45
N ALA A 405 -3.30 25.39 -12.43
CA ALA A 405 -3.97 25.09 -13.69
C ALA A 405 -3.06 24.22 -14.56
N LEU A 406 -3.65 23.22 -15.22
CA LEU A 406 -2.94 22.35 -16.15
C LEU A 406 -2.27 23.17 -17.26
N ASN A 407 -0.96 22.96 -17.43
CA ASN A 407 -0.17 23.59 -18.49
C ASN A 407 0.28 22.55 -19.52
N ASP A 408 -0.63 22.20 -20.45
CA ASP A 408 -0.35 21.24 -21.52
C ASP A 408 0.94 21.51 -22.29
N GLY A 409 1.28 22.79 -22.50
CA GLY A 409 2.47 23.18 -23.23
C GLY A 409 3.78 22.82 -22.51
N ALA A 410 3.77 22.71 -21.18
CA ALA A 410 4.93 22.30 -20.39
C ALA A 410 5.20 20.80 -20.46
N HIS A 411 4.17 20.00 -20.76
CA HIS A 411 4.22 18.55 -20.77
C HIS A 411 4.35 17.94 -22.17
N HIS A 412 4.53 18.78 -23.21
CA HIS A 412 4.71 18.31 -24.57
C HIS A 412 6.03 17.56 -24.73
N LYS A 413 5.95 16.30 -25.15
CA LYS A 413 7.12 15.48 -25.49
C LYS A 413 7.94 16.12 -26.62
N ASP A 414 9.20 16.44 -26.36
CA ASP A 414 10.14 16.81 -27.42
C ASP A 414 10.53 15.54 -28.20
N ASN A 415 10.07 15.44 -29.44
CA ASN A 415 10.36 14.29 -30.32
C ASN A 415 11.87 14.05 -30.55
N ASN A 416 12.74 15.02 -30.27
CA ASN A 416 14.18 14.88 -30.40
C ASN A 416 14.85 14.40 -29.11
N LYS A 417 14.13 14.34 -27.99
CA LYS A 417 14.63 13.89 -26.70
C LYS A 417 14.08 12.52 -26.34
N GLN A 418 14.89 11.78 -25.59
CA GLN A 418 14.43 10.53 -24.98
C GLN A 418 13.76 10.86 -23.65
N PRO A 419 12.50 10.46 -23.41
CA PRO A 419 11.79 10.77 -22.17
C PRO A 419 12.54 10.37 -20.90
N VAL A 420 13.26 9.24 -20.94
CA VAL A 420 14.10 8.79 -19.83
C VAL A 420 15.21 9.79 -19.46
N LEU A 421 15.70 10.58 -20.40
CA LEU A 421 16.70 11.61 -20.10
C LEU A 421 16.07 12.81 -19.41
N ASP A 422 14.84 13.19 -19.79
CA ASP A 422 14.09 14.25 -19.12
C ASP A 422 13.72 13.80 -17.69
N LEU A 423 13.27 12.54 -17.53
CA LEU A 423 13.08 11.92 -16.22
C LEU A 423 14.35 11.93 -15.36
N VAL A 424 15.48 11.44 -15.89
CA VAL A 424 16.75 11.43 -15.14
C VAL A 424 17.16 12.85 -14.77
N ALA A 425 16.99 13.82 -15.68
CA ALA A 425 17.26 15.23 -15.38
C ALA A 425 16.41 15.76 -14.23
N ARG A 426 15.11 15.43 -14.22
CA ARG A 426 14.17 15.80 -13.15
C ARG A 426 14.59 15.18 -11.82
N LEU A 427 14.85 13.87 -11.78
CA LEU A 427 15.29 13.16 -10.58
C LEU A 427 16.60 13.74 -10.03
N VAL A 428 17.59 13.98 -10.89
CA VAL A 428 18.85 14.63 -10.49
C VAL A 428 18.60 16.04 -9.95
N SER A 429 17.70 16.81 -10.57
CA SER A 429 17.31 18.13 -10.05
C SER A 429 16.69 18.04 -8.66
N SER A 430 15.78 17.09 -8.41
CA SER A 430 15.16 16.85 -7.10
C SER A 430 16.20 16.45 -6.05
N ILE A 431 17.12 15.53 -6.40
CA ILE A 431 18.27 15.14 -5.56
C ILE A 431 19.08 16.37 -5.15
N ARG A 432 19.43 17.21 -6.14
CA ARG A 432 20.22 18.42 -5.91
C ARG A 432 19.51 19.42 -5.01
N GLN A 433 18.21 19.63 -5.23
CA GLN A 433 17.42 20.54 -4.43
C GLN A 433 17.33 20.06 -2.98
N TYR A 434 17.05 18.77 -2.76
CA TYR A 434 17.03 18.17 -1.44
C TYR A 434 18.36 18.40 -0.70
N TYR A 435 19.50 18.11 -1.35
CA TYR A 435 20.81 18.33 -0.74
C TYR A 435 21.18 19.81 -0.57
N SER A 436 20.68 20.70 -1.44
CA SER A 436 20.84 22.14 -1.25
C SER A 436 20.12 22.60 0.02
N LEU A 437 18.94 22.06 0.34
CA LEU A 437 18.22 22.37 1.56
C LEU A 437 18.96 21.84 2.79
N LEU A 438 19.47 20.60 2.71
CA LEU A 438 20.25 19.99 3.79
C LEU A 438 21.55 20.75 4.08
N SER A 439 22.23 21.26 3.05
CA SER A 439 23.46 22.06 3.21
C SER A 439 23.22 23.44 3.82
N LEU A 440 22.00 23.99 3.71
CA LEU A 440 21.62 25.28 4.29
C LEU A 440 21.16 25.18 5.74
N SER A 441 20.64 24.01 6.15
CA SER A 441 20.40 23.71 7.55
C SER A 441 21.71 23.31 8.22
N ASN A 442 22.11 24.04 9.26
CA ASN A 442 23.20 23.71 10.17
C ASN A 442 22.97 22.31 10.79
N MET A 443 23.23 21.23 10.07
CA MET A 443 23.62 19.97 10.68
C MET A 443 24.99 20.23 11.31
N ASP A 444 24.96 20.92 12.45
CA ASP A 444 26.05 20.94 13.40
C ASP A 444 26.06 19.53 13.99
N ILE A 445 26.58 18.57 13.20
CA ILE A 445 26.86 17.21 13.64
C ILE A 445 28.06 17.36 14.58
N ALA A 446 27.79 17.92 15.76
CA ALA A 446 28.77 18.29 16.78
C ALA A 446 29.52 17.07 17.34
N THR A 447 29.14 15.86 16.91
CA THR A 447 29.70 14.57 17.30
C THR A 447 30.39 13.82 16.17
N ALA A 448 30.29 14.24 14.91
CA ALA A 448 30.98 13.57 13.80
C ALA A 448 32.43 14.06 13.69
N ASP A 449 33.33 13.13 13.35
CA ASP A 449 34.73 13.40 13.06
C ASP A 449 34.83 14.63 12.11
N PRO A 450 35.62 15.67 12.44
CA PRO A 450 35.81 16.83 11.58
C PRO A 450 36.21 16.48 10.14
N ALA A 451 36.87 15.33 9.93
CA ALA A 451 37.17 14.82 8.61
C ALA A 451 35.93 14.36 7.85
N ILE A 452 34.98 13.69 8.51
CA ILE A 452 33.70 13.26 7.92
C ILE A 452 32.85 14.47 7.57
N ASN A 453 32.76 15.46 8.47
CA ASN A 453 32.03 16.70 8.19
C ASN A 453 32.66 17.50 7.03
N ALA A 454 33.99 17.55 6.94
CA ALA A 454 34.67 18.24 5.84
C ALA A 454 34.44 17.53 4.49
N VAL A 455 34.54 16.20 4.46
CA VAL A 455 34.27 15.39 3.27
C VAL A 455 32.80 15.54 2.87
N GLY A 456 31.87 15.33 3.80
CA GLY A 456 30.42 15.47 3.58
C GLY A 456 30.05 16.83 3.00
N ASN A 457 30.47 17.93 3.60
CA ASN A 457 30.17 19.28 3.10
C ASN A 457 30.76 19.55 1.71
N SER A 458 31.96 19.06 1.42
CA SER A 458 32.55 19.19 0.09
C SER A 458 31.81 18.36 -0.95
N THR A 459 31.41 17.13 -0.60
CA THR A 459 30.63 16.23 -1.45
C THR A 459 29.24 16.82 -1.71
N TRP A 460 28.57 17.36 -0.69
CA TRP A 460 27.27 18.03 -0.84
C TRP A 460 27.33 19.23 -1.77
N ALA A 461 28.35 20.09 -1.61
CA ALA A 461 28.55 21.23 -2.49
C ALA A 461 28.72 20.77 -3.95
N THR A 462 29.58 19.76 -4.19
CA THR A 462 29.79 19.22 -5.54
C THR A 462 28.53 18.58 -6.12
N LEU A 463 27.84 17.72 -5.37
CA LEU A 463 26.59 17.10 -5.81
C LEU A 463 25.52 18.14 -6.11
N SER A 464 25.43 19.20 -5.30
CA SER A 464 24.46 20.28 -5.50
C SER A 464 24.75 21.13 -6.75
N GLU A 465 26.00 21.21 -7.20
CA GLU A 465 26.41 22.07 -8.33
C GLU A 465 26.42 21.34 -9.67
N ASP A 466 26.82 20.05 -9.70
CA ASP A 466 27.02 19.28 -10.93
C ASP A 466 26.10 18.04 -11.03
N PRO A 467 25.15 18.01 -11.99
CA PRO A 467 24.37 16.81 -12.31
C PRO A 467 25.21 15.57 -12.61
N GLY A 468 26.37 15.75 -13.26
CA GLY A 468 27.27 14.66 -13.64
C GLY A 468 27.83 13.95 -12.42
N ALA A 469 28.22 14.72 -11.40
CA ALA A 469 28.75 14.17 -10.15
C ALA A 469 27.71 13.30 -9.40
N VAL A 470 26.42 13.65 -9.46
CA VAL A 470 25.34 12.82 -8.88
C VAL A 470 25.27 11.48 -9.59
N LEU A 471 25.24 11.49 -10.91
CA LEU A 471 25.14 10.27 -11.71
C LEU A 471 26.41 9.40 -11.61
N GLU A 472 27.59 10.00 -11.65
CA GLU A 472 28.87 9.32 -11.44
C GLU A 472 28.93 8.62 -10.09
N THR A 473 28.53 9.32 -9.02
CA THR A 473 28.50 8.78 -7.65
C THR A 473 27.60 7.54 -7.56
N LEU A 474 26.40 7.63 -8.15
CA LEU A 474 25.42 6.55 -8.18
C LEU A 474 25.92 5.34 -8.99
N GLY A 475 26.49 5.56 -10.17
CA GLY A 475 27.05 4.47 -10.99
C GLY A 475 28.31 3.85 -10.40
N GLY A 476 29.13 4.63 -9.71
CA GLY A 476 30.26 4.13 -8.93
C GLY A 476 29.82 3.20 -7.80
N ALA A 477 28.72 3.53 -7.12
CA ALA A 477 28.13 2.71 -6.07
C ALA A 477 27.56 1.39 -6.63
N GLU A 478 26.80 1.43 -7.72
CA GLU A 478 26.23 0.24 -8.38
C GLU A 478 27.32 -0.77 -8.80
N ASN A 479 28.46 -0.26 -9.28
CA ASN A 479 29.57 -1.09 -9.73
C ASN A 479 30.50 -1.57 -8.59
N GLY A 480 30.21 -1.24 -7.33
CA GLY A 480 31.07 -1.54 -6.19
C GLY A 480 32.46 -0.87 -6.28
N SER A 481 32.55 0.25 -7.00
CA SER A 481 33.79 1.00 -7.13
C SER A 481 34.01 1.84 -5.87
N GLU A 482 34.64 1.25 -4.85
CA GLU A 482 35.11 1.95 -3.63
C GLU A 482 36.18 3.02 -3.93
N ASN A 483 36.70 3.10 -5.17
CA ASN A 483 37.79 3.99 -5.53
C ASN A 483 37.39 5.47 -5.66
N SER A 484 36.10 5.80 -5.69
CA SER A 484 35.67 7.20 -5.54
C SER A 484 35.32 7.43 -4.07
N SER A 485 36.02 8.36 -3.43
CA SER A 485 35.70 8.79 -2.06
C SER A 485 34.26 9.33 -1.93
N GLN A 486 33.61 9.62 -3.07
CA GLN A 486 32.24 10.10 -3.16
C GLN A 486 31.21 8.96 -3.07
N SER A 487 31.44 7.82 -3.73
CA SER A 487 30.55 6.66 -3.66
C SER A 487 30.57 6.02 -2.27
N ALA A 488 31.75 5.91 -1.64
CA ALA A 488 31.86 5.44 -0.26
C ALA A 488 31.13 6.39 0.71
N ALA A 489 31.27 7.71 0.53
CA ALA A 489 30.54 8.70 1.34
C ALA A 489 29.03 8.60 1.13
N PHE A 490 28.55 8.38 -0.10
CA PHE A 490 27.12 8.23 -0.38
C PHE A 490 26.54 6.95 0.27
N VAL A 491 27.24 5.82 0.21
CA VAL A 491 26.83 4.57 0.87
C VAL A 491 26.87 4.70 2.39
N GLU A 492 27.94 5.27 2.96
CA GLU A 492 28.00 5.55 4.41
C GLU A 492 26.93 6.56 4.84
N MET A 493 26.54 7.51 3.99
CA MET A 493 25.48 8.47 4.26
C MET A 493 24.09 7.87 4.17
N ALA A 494 23.82 7.00 3.19
CA ALA A 494 22.57 6.23 3.16
C ALA A 494 22.44 5.42 4.44
N HIS A 495 23.54 4.79 4.87
CA HIS A 495 23.60 4.08 6.14
C HIS A 495 23.41 4.99 7.37
N TYR A 496 23.95 6.23 7.34
CA TYR A 496 23.78 7.20 8.43
C TYR A 496 22.37 7.78 8.48
N ILE A 497 21.73 8.00 7.34
CA ILE A 497 20.33 8.43 7.21
C ILE A 497 19.43 7.30 7.73
N ASP A 498 19.70 6.05 7.35
CA ASP A 498 19.01 4.87 7.90
C ASP A 498 19.19 4.78 9.43
N MET A 499 20.41 4.91 9.94
CA MET A 499 20.68 4.94 11.39
C MET A 499 20.02 6.12 12.12
N TRP A 500 19.99 7.30 11.50
CA TRP A 500 19.35 8.49 12.05
C TRP A 500 17.82 8.31 12.07
N HIS A 501 17.24 7.72 11.02
CA HIS A 501 15.83 7.37 10.96
C HIS A 501 15.46 6.28 11.98
N GLU A 502 16.27 5.22 12.11
CA GLU A 502 16.10 4.18 13.13
C GLU A 502 16.19 4.75 14.55
N SER A 503 17.05 5.74 14.79
CA SER A 503 17.15 6.42 16.09
C SER A 503 15.99 7.39 16.39
N ASN A 504 15.21 7.77 15.37
CA ASN A 504 14.09 8.72 15.45
C ASN A 504 12.75 8.07 15.04
N ALA A 505 12.58 6.78 15.33
CA ALA A 505 11.49 5.90 14.88
C ALA A 505 10.04 6.33 15.17
N GLU A 506 9.77 7.52 15.75
CA GLU A 506 8.42 8.12 15.74
C GLU A 506 8.10 8.85 14.41
N PHE A 507 9.06 8.97 13.48
CA PHE A 507 8.91 9.79 12.27
C PHE A 507 9.11 9.07 10.93
N ALA A 508 9.47 7.78 10.89
CA ALA A 508 9.86 7.16 9.62
C ALA A 508 9.58 5.65 9.58
N GLU A 509 8.44 5.27 8.98
CA GLU A 509 8.36 4.00 8.25
C GLU A 509 7.75 4.25 6.87
N SER A 510 8.60 4.74 5.97
CA SER A 510 8.50 4.59 4.49
C SER A 510 9.74 5.19 3.80
N SER A 511 10.94 5.01 4.35
CA SER A 511 12.06 5.90 4.03
C SER A 511 13.42 5.21 4.00
N SER A 512 13.56 4.19 3.17
CA SER A 512 14.88 3.78 2.68
C SER A 512 14.76 3.53 1.18
N LEU A 513 15.40 4.41 0.40
CA LEU A 513 15.55 4.43 -1.07
C LEU A 513 14.43 4.97 -1.99
N ILE A 514 13.16 5.08 -1.57
CA ILE A 514 12.06 5.57 -2.44
C ILE A 514 11.80 7.09 -2.34
N MET A 515 12.41 7.79 -1.37
CA MET A 515 12.14 9.21 -1.14
C MET A 515 13.11 10.14 -1.90
N LEU A 516 13.02 10.16 -3.23
CA LEU A 516 13.67 11.21 -4.05
C LEU A 516 12.71 11.95 -4.98
N VAL A 517 11.39 11.79 -4.82
CA VAL A 517 10.40 12.43 -5.71
C VAL A 517 9.27 13.20 -4.98
N GLU A 518 9.08 13.08 -3.67
CA GLU A 518 7.99 13.80 -2.99
C GLU A 518 8.42 15.07 -2.23
N PHE A 519 9.20 15.96 -2.85
CA PHE A 519 9.38 17.30 -2.30
C PHE A 519 9.56 18.36 -3.40
N GLU A 520 8.46 18.89 -3.96
CA GLU A 520 8.42 20.29 -4.36
C GLU A 520 7.02 20.93 -4.24
N ARG A 521 7.01 22.04 -3.48
CA ARG A 521 6.16 23.24 -3.59
C ARG A 521 4.68 23.18 -3.19
N GLY A 522 4.47 23.06 -1.89
CA GLY A 522 3.34 23.67 -1.17
C GLY A 522 3.77 24.13 0.23
N GLU A 523 3.76 25.45 0.48
CA GLU A 523 3.72 26.10 1.80
C GLU A 523 4.97 26.10 2.72
N VAL A 524 5.82 27.12 2.54
CA VAL A 524 6.84 27.55 3.54
C VAL A 524 6.24 28.38 4.71
N GLU A 525 4.92 28.57 4.78
CA GLU A 525 4.26 29.37 5.84
C GLU A 525 3.24 28.62 6.71
N ALA A 526 2.74 27.44 6.33
CA ALA A 526 1.75 26.69 7.13
C ALA A 526 2.37 25.83 8.26
N VAL A 527 3.63 25.42 8.12
CA VAL A 527 4.39 24.66 9.13
C VAL A 527 4.61 25.46 10.44
N LYS A 528 4.43 26.78 10.41
CA LYS A 528 4.55 27.63 11.61
C LYS A 528 3.29 27.70 12.47
N TRP A 529 2.14 27.24 11.99
CA TRP A 529 0.86 27.35 12.74
C TRP A 529 0.19 26.02 13.10
N ALA A 530 0.48 24.92 12.41
CA ALA A 530 -0.06 23.60 12.77
C ALA A 530 0.62 22.94 13.99
N ASN A 531 1.73 23.49 14.49
CA ASN A 531 2.60 22.83 15.47
C ASN A 531 2.32 23.17 16.94
N ARG A 532 1.04 23.29 17.33
CA ARG A 532 0.62 23.33 18.74
C ARG A 532 -0.69 22.54 18.94
N ALA A 533 -0.50 21.28 19.33
CA ALA A 533 -1.49 20.28 19.79
C ALA A 533 -2.15 19.40 18.71
N ALA A 534 -1.92 18.08 18.85
CA ALA A 534 -2.57 16.94 18.19
C ALA A 534 -2.00 16.44 16.85
N VAL A 535 -0.84 15.75 16.90
CA VAL A 535 -0.38 14.88 15.78
C VAL A 535 0.11 13.48 16.23
N GLY A 536 0.37 13.24 17.52
CA GLY A 536 0.91 11.96 18.02
C GLY A 536 -0.02 10.73 17.98
N ALA A 537 -1.26 10.83 17.49
CA ALA A 537 -2.21 9.69 17.50
C ALA A 537 -2.66 9.21 16.11
N LYS A 538 -2.25 9.87 15.01
CA LYS A 538 -2.67 9.50 13.64
C LYS A 538 -1.57 8.81 12.81
N ALA A 539 -0.32 8.81 13.28
CA ALA A 539 0.81 8.21 12.56
C ALA A 539 0.92 6.68 12.74
N ALA A 540 0.59 6.16 13.93
CA ALA A 540 0.61 4.72 14.22
C ALA A 540 -0.43 3.91 13.43
N PHE A 541 -1.46 4.56 12.86
CA PHE A 541 -2.55 3.89 12.13
C PHE A 541 -2.22 3.62 10.65
N LYS A 542 -1.19 4.27 10.09
CA LYS A 542 -0.92 4.28 8.64
C LYS A 542 0.31 3.47 8.22
N ILE A 543 1.21 3.20 9.18
CA ILE A 543 2.34 2.28 9.05
C ILE A 543 1.85 0.81 8.95
N TRP A 544 0.68 0.55 9.53
CA TRP A 544 0.08 -0.77 9.65
C TRP A 544 -0.58 -1.32 8.36
N GLU A 545 -1.17 -0.48 7.51
CA GLU A 545 -1.91 -0.95 6.33
C GLU A 545 -1.02 -1.43 5.17
N ASN A 546 0.25 -1.00 5.11
CA ASN A 546 1.12 -1.28 3.97
C ASN A 546 1.97 -2.55 4.13
N PHE A 547 2.19 -3.05 5.34
CA PHE A 547 3.01 -4.24 5.57
C PHE A 547 2.28 -5.55 5.20
N PHE A 548 0.94 -5.54 5.12
CA PHE A 548 0.13 -6.74 4.83
C PHE A 548 0.09 -7.14 3.34
N ALA A 549 0.54 -6.28 2.42
CA ALA A 549 0.47 -6.58 0.99
C ALA A 549 1.54 -7.57 0.48
N TYR A 550 2.53 -7.96 1.31
CA TYR A 550 3.71 -8.70 0.82
C TYR A 550 3.94 -10.12 1.38
N ARG A 551 3.04 -10.68 2.20
CA ARG A 551 3.29 -11.98 2.88
C ARG A 551 2.55 -13.20 2.31
N THR A 552 1.99 -13.14 1.12
CA THR A 552 1.31 -14.29 0.47
C THR A 552 2.21 -15.24 -0.34
N LEU A 553 3.54 -15.24 -0.17
CA LEU A 553 4.43 -16.25 -0.78
C LEU A 553 5.44 -16.81 0.23
N GLY A 554 5.40 -18.14 0.44
CA GLY A 554 6.00 -18.81 1.58
C GLY A 554 7.43 -19.38 1.41
N THR A 555 7.80 -20.15 2.44
CA THR A 555 8.95 -21.05 2.64
C THR A 555 10.29 -20.47 3.12
N TYR A 556 10.55 -20.52 4.45
CA TYR A 556 11.82 -20.99 5.04
C TYR A 556 11.60 -21.48 6.50
N GLY A 557 12.38 -22.49 6.92
CA GLY A 557 12.12 -23.37 8.08
C GLY A 557 12.47 -22.83 9.48
N THR A 558 11.88 -23.49 10.48
CA THR A 558 11.62 -23.04 11.86
C THR A 558 12.80 -23.12 12.85
N GLU A 559 13.91 -23.79 12.54
CA GLU A 559 15.03 -23.94 13.50
C GLU A 559 15.96 -22.71 13.57
N ALA A 560 16.16 -21.98 12.46
CA ALA A 560 16.94 -20.75 12.47
C ALA A 560 16.22 -19.59 13.19
N ALA A 561 14.88 -19.60 13.18
CA ALA A 561 14.04 -18.62 13.87
C ALA A 561 14.14 -18.73 15.40
N GLN A 562 14.31 -19.94 15.95
CA GLN A 562 14.39 -20.14 17.40
C GLN A 562 15.72 -19.69 18.02
N GLU A 563 16.84 -19.86 17.31
CA GLU A 563 18.14 -19.37 17.78
C GLU A 563 18.26 -17.84 17.63
N TYR A 564 17.55 -17.26 16.64
CA TYR A 564 17.38 -15.81 16.49
C TYR A 564 16.49 -15.19 17.58
N LEU A 565 15.35 -15.81 17.93
CA LEU A 565 14.43 -15.35 18.98
C LEU A 565 15.11 -15.17 20.35
N ARG A 566 16.08 -16.02 20.68
CA ARG A 566 16.86 -15.89 21.92
C ARG A 566 17.85 -14.72 21.90
N SER A 567 18.34 -14.31 20.73
CA SER A 567 19.15 -13.09 20.58
C SER A 567 18.32 -11.81 20.62
N VAL A 568 17.03 -11.89 20.25
CA VAL A 568 16.09 -10.77 20.26
C VAL A 568 15.62 -10.42 21.68
N GLU A 569 15.45 -11.40 22.57
CA GLU A 569 15.19 -11.14 24.01
C GLU A 569 16.33 -10.37 24.70
N GLU A 570 17.58 -10.67 24.34
CA GLU A 570 18.75 -9.93 24.86
C GLU A 570 18.85 -8.51 24.26
N LEU A 571 18.37 -8.31 23.02
CA LEU A 571 18.28 -6.99 22.36
C LEU A 571 17.15 -6.12 22.93
N GLY A 572 16.01 -6.70 23.32
CA GLY A 572 14.89 -5.95 23.91
C GLY A 572 15.27 -5.23 25.21
N HIS A 573 15.99 -5.93 26.10
CA HIS A 573 16.54 -5.31 27.31
C HIS A 573 17.59 -4.24 26.97
N LEU A 574 18.40 -4.46 25.92
CA LEU A 574 19.39 -3.49 25.47
C LEU A 574 18.75 -2.21 24.94
N ILE A 575 17.63 -2.32 24.22
CA ILE A 575 16.86 -1.16 23.69
C ILE A 575 16.27 -0.34 24.84
N VAL A 576 15.62 -0.98 25.82
CA VAL A 576 15.07 -0.28 26.99
C VAL A 576 16.17 0.42 27.80
N ILE A 577 17.33 -0.23 27.96
CA ILE A 577 18.49 0.37 28.64
C ILE A 577 19.08 1.52 27.82
N THR A 578 19.15 1.40 26.49
CA THR A 578 19.71 2.43 25.60
C THR A 578 18.81 3.66 25.56
N GLY A 579 17.49 3.48 25.48
CA GLY A 579 16.51 4.57 25.58
C GLY A 579 16.59 5.28 26.92
N TYR A 580 16.70 4.54 28.04
CA TYR A 580 16.93 5.12 29.37
C TYR A 580 18.20 5.97 29.43
N VAL A 581 19.31 5.50 28.86
CA VAL A 581 20.56 6.25 28.84
C VAL A 581 20.45 7.52 27.97
N ALA A 582 19.79 7.45 26.82
CA ALA A 582 19.57 8.60 25.95
C ALA A 582 18.75 9.71 26.64
N GLU A 583 17.70 9.33 27.36
CA GLU A 583 16.83 10.27 28.07
C GLU A 583 17.53 10.87 29.30
N LEU A 584 18.38 10.11 30.00
CA LEU A 584 19.27 10.67 31.04
C LEU A 584 20.27 11.70 30.48
N ILE A 585 20.83 11.44 29.29
CA ILE A 585 21.73 12.38 28.62
C ILE A 585 20.96 13.65 28.24
N ALA A 586 19.74 13.53 27.72
CA ALA A 586 18.88 14.66 27.36
C ALA A 586 18.53 15.53 28.57
N ILE A 587 18.20 14.94 29.72
CA ILE A 587 17.96 15.68 30.98
C ILE A 587 19.24 16.41 31.41
N GLY A 588 20.40 15.77 31.31
CA GLY A 588 21.70 16.37 31.63
C GLY A 588 22.04 17.56 30.73
N ILE A 589 21.87 17.42 29.41
CA ILE A 589 22.12 18.48 28.43
C ILE A 589 21.19 19.66 28.67
N THR A 590 19.88 19.41 28.82
CA THR A 590 18.88 20.46 29.05
C THR A 590 19.16 21.22 30.35
N THR A 591 19.59 20.51 31.40
CA THR A 591 19.99 21.13 32.67
C THR A 591 21.21 22.04 32.50
N VAL A 592 22.24 21.57 31.78
CA VAL A 592 23.45 22.37 31.53
C VAL A 592 23.15 23.58 30.65
N MET A 593 22.36 23.43 29.58
CA MET A 593 21.94 24.55 28.74
C MET A 593 21.14 25.58 29.54
N THR A 594 20.22 25.12 30.39
CA THR A 594 19.43 26.01 31.27
C THR A 594 20.34 26.82 32.21
N ILE A 595 21.40 26.20 32.74
CA ILE A 595 22.37 26.90 33.61
C ILE A 595 23.19 27.92 32.82
N LEU A 596 23.65 27.56 31.61
CA LEU A 596 24.50 28.41 30.76
C LEU A 596 23.71 29.58 30.15
N ASP A 597 22.54 29.33 29.58
CA ASP A 597 21.74 30.35 28.89
C ASP A 597 21.19 31.42 29.84
N ASN A 598 21.05 31.08 31.13
CA ASN A 598 20.53 31.99 32.14
C ASN A 598 21.61 32.53 33.10
N ASP A 599 22.91 32.30 32.81
CA ASP A 599 24.05 32.74 33.64
C ASP A 599 23.86 32.42 35.14
N ILE A 600 23.34 31.22 35.46
CA ILE A 600 22.94 30.87 36.84
C ILE A 600 24.20 30.61 37.71
N PRO A 601 24.48 31.41 38.77
CA PRO A 601 25.63 31.17 39.64
C PRO A 601 25.49 29.86 40.42
N VAL A 602 26.57 29.08 40.50
CA VAL A 602 26.61 27.75 41.15
C VAL A 602 26.24 27.80 42.64
N ASP A 603 26.37 28.95 43.29
CA ASP A 603 26.02 29.18 44.70
C ASP A 603 24.63 29.81 44.89
N SER A 604 23.84 29.95 43.82
CA SER A 604 22.52 30.57 43.87
C SER A 604 21.41 29.57 44.25
N PRO A 605 20.32 30.03 44.89
CA PRO A 605 19.12 29.22 45.07
C PRO A 605 18.51 28.71 43.76
N ALA A 606 18.68 29.45 42.66
CA ALA A 606 18.20 29.06 41.34
C ALA A 606 18.98 27.85 40.79
N PHE A 607 20.29 27.77 41.01
CA PHE A 607 21.08 26.59 40.67
C PHE A 607 20.58 25.35 41.42
N ASN A 608 20.33 25.48 42.72
CA ASN A 608 19.79 24.38 43.51
C ASN A 608 18.41 23.92 43.01
N GLN A 609 17.56 24.83 42.55
CA GLN A 609 16.24 24.49 42.02
C GLN A 609 16.35 23.71 40.70
N VAL A 610 17.18 24.17 39.75
CA VAL A 610 17.40 23.48 38.47
C VAL A 610 17.94 22.07 38.69
N ILE A 611 18.86 21.89 39.64
CA ILE A 611 19.37 20.56 40.00
C ILE A 611 18.30 19.68 40.64
N VAL A 612 17.44 20.23 41.50
CA VAL A 612 16.33 19.49 42.12
C VAL A 612 15.30 19.04 41.09
N ASP A 613 14.97 19.88 40.11
CA ASP A 613 14.00 19.55 39.06
C ASP A 613 14.56 18.47 38.13
N ALA A 614 15.85 18.55 37.75
CA ALA A 614 16.53 17.50 36.99
C ALA A 614 16.57 16.16 37.75
N ILE A 615 16.84 16.18 39.06
CA ILE A 615 16.81 14.97 39.89
C ILE A 615 15.39 14.37 39.94
N ALA A 616 14.35 15.20 40.07
CA ALA A 616 12.97 14.72 40.10
C ALA A 616 12.59 14.04 38.78
N GLU A 617 13.01 14.58 37.65
CA GLU A 617 12.78 14.02 36.32
C GLU A 617 13.51 12.68 36.14
N VAL A 618 14.78 12.59 36.55
CA VAL A 618 15.54 11.33 36.58
C VAL A 618 14.85 10.27 37.44
N VAL A 619 14.29 10.65 38.59
CA VAL A 619 13.56 9.71 39.47
C VAL A 619 12.29 9.19 38.82
N VAL A 620 11.50 10.05 38.17
CA VAL A 620 10.28 9.64 37.44
C VAL A 620 10.63 8.70 36.29
N LEU A 621 11.67 9.04 35.53
CA LEU A 621 12.15 8.21 34.44
C LEU A 621 12.63 6.83 34.92
N THR A 622 13.39 6.80 36.01
CA THR A 622 13.87 5.54 36.61
C THR A 622 12.72 4.66 37.09
N ILE A 623 11.65 5.25 37.64
CA ILE A 623 10.44 4.51 38.03
C ILE A 623 9.71 3.95 36.79
N ARG A 624 9.61 4.72 35.70
CA ARG A 624 8.99 4.25 34.44
C ARG A 624 9.74 3.05 33.87
N VAL A 625 11.07 3.14 33.81
CA VAL A 625 11.90 2.05 33.29
C VAL A 625 11.84 0.83 34.19
N ALA A 626 11.82 1.00 35.51
CA ALA A 626 11.64 -0.11 36.46
C ALA A 626 10.23 -0.73 36.47
N LEU A 627 9.25 -0.11 35.80
CA LEU A 627 7.91 -0.70 35.58
C LEU A 627 7.80 -1.41 34.21
N ILE A 628 8.71 -1.09 33.28
CA ILE A 628 8.80 -1.68 31.94
C ILE A 628 9.70 -2.91 31.95
N LEU A 629 10.83 -2.84 32.68
CA LEU A 629 11.68 -3.98 33.05
C LEU A 629 11.02 -4.82 34.16
#